data_AF-A6FYT6-F1
#
_entry.id   AF-A6FYT6-F1
#
_cell.length_a   1.000
_cell.length_b   1.000
_cell.length_c   1.000
_cell.angle_alpha   90.00
_cell.angle_beta   90.00
_cell.angle_gamma   90.00
#
_symmetry.space_group_name_H-M   'P 1'
#
loop_
_entity.id
_entity.type
_entity.pdbx_description
1 polymer ?
#
loop_
_entity_poly.entity_id
_entity_poly.type
_entity_poly.pdbx_seq_one_letter_code
_entity_poly.pdbx_strand_id
1 'polypeptide(L)'
;MFAACQWFSLMVVAKLGSPEALGRYALGLAVATPIIVLANLHLRPIYVVDVRSRWRFGDYLRLRMLLIPGALAATAGVCLVRGWPALTIGVVLLVALIRASGSATDILYARAQRAEAMDPIGISRAVRGVLWIGMLALGLALGGELLALGLAAAALLLFTLAYDLPRAQAATGPDDLAPSPPGEARRRALRALAWEALPMGVAGGLLGIAGNVPAYVLEASHGLEQVGFFAAVLSIIQASGVFNMALGNAAIPRLAKLANVDADEGDARQFWRLLAKLLGLVLVLNGLGVLAVALIGDLYLRVAYTADYVAYLPQLVLASGAAVVLGLANMLSQTLTALGRFRMQLVLNAVALGFALAIALWRIPTGGLTGAVETLMAVAAFRFALYLGANAAVGPRAR
;
A
#
# COMPACT_ATOMS: atom_id res chain seq x y z
N MET A 1 -7.72 -12.67 -4.03
CA MET A 1 -6.69 -13.68 -3.74
C MET A 1 -5.38 -13.09 -3.23
N PHE A 2 -4.57 -12.38 -4.03
CA PHE A 2 -3.27 -11.84 -3.58
C PHE A 2 -3.33 -11.01 -2.28
N ALA A 3 -4.35 -10.14 -2.13
CA ALA A 3 -4.52 -9.38 -0.89
C ALA A 3 -4.86 -10.26 0.32
N ALA A 4 -5.64 -11.33 0.13
CA ALA A 4 -5.85 -12.34 1.17
C ALA A 4 -4.54 -13.06 1.49
N CYS A 5 -3.69 -13.32 0.48
CA CYS A 5 -2.39 -13.93 0.72
C CYS A 5 -1.45 -13.03 1.54
N GLN A 6 -1.45 -11.73 1.28
CA GLN A 6 -0.74 -10.75 2.11
C GLN A 6 -1.22 -10.80 3.56
N TRP A 7 -2.53 -10.89 3.77
CA TRP A 7 -3.10 -10.99 5.12
C TRP A 7 -2.71 -12.30 5.82
N PHE A 8 -2.83 -13.45 5.14
CA PHE A 8 -2.42 -14.75 5.67
C PHE A 8 -0.91 -14.82 5.95
N SER A 9 -0.07 -14.07 5.22
CA SER A 9 1.37 -14.04 5.51
C SER A 9 1.67 -13.60 6.96
N LEU A 10 0.88 -12.66 7.51
CA LEU A 10 1.02 -12.24 8.91
C LEU A 10 0.64 -13.37 9.88
N MET A 11 -0.43 -14.10 9.57
CA MET A 11 -0.89 -15.24 10.38
C MET A 11 0.15 -16.37 10.38
N VAL A 12 0.75 -16.66 9.22
CA VAL A 12 1.81 -17.68 9.11
C VAL A 12 3.03 -17.31 9.95
N VAL A 13 3.49 -16.06 9.88
CA VAL A 13 4.62 -15.61 10.69
C VAL A 13 4.28 -15.63 12.18
N ALA A 14 3.05 -15.25 12.55
CA ALA A 14 2.60 -15.29 13.94
C ALA A 14 2.50 -16.71 14.51
N LYS A 15 2.07 -17.68 13.70
CA LYS A 15 1.84 -19.07 14.12
C LYS A 15 3.11 -19.91 14.18
N LEU A 16 3.98 -19.75 13.17
CA LEU A 16 5.19 -20.55 13.04
C LEU A 16 6.43 -19.84 13.60
N GLY A 17 6.35 -18.53 13.81
CA GLY A 17 7.40 -17.73 14.44
C GLY A 17 7.02 -17.28 15.86
N SER A 18 7.66 -16.22 16.31
CA SER A 18 7.36 -15.53 17.57
C SER A 18 6.70 -14.17 17.31
N PRO A 19 6.12 -13.52 18.33
CA PRO A 19 5.67 -12.15 18.20
C PRO A 19 6.78 -11.19 17.76
N GLU A 20 8.02 -11.43 18.20
CA GLU A 20 9.19 -10.67 17.76
C GLU A 20 9.52 -10.88 16.27
N ALA A 21 9.39 -12.11 15.76
CA ALA A 21 9.54 -12.41 14.33
C ALA A 21 8.47 -11.70 13.48
N LEU A 22 7.22 -11.70 13.95
CA LEU A 22 6.15 -10.91 13.33
C LEU A 22 6.47 -9.40 13.37
N GLY A 23 7.06 -8.94 14.47
CA GLY A 23 7.57 -7.58 14.62
C GLY A 23 8.64 -7.21 13.60
N ARG A 24 9.66 -8.04 13.42
CA ARG A 24 10.71 -7.85 12.39
C ARG A 24 10.12 -7.83 10.99
N TYR A 25 9.22 -8.75 10.68
CA TYR A 25 8.54 -8.80 9.39
C TYR A 25 7.68 -7.55 9.14
N ALA A 26 6.89 -7.13 10.14
CA ALA A 26 6.07 -5.93 10.07
C ALA A 26 6.90 -4.65 9.95
N LEU A 27 8.03 -4.55 10.67
CA LEU A 27 8.99 -3.47 10.52
C LEU A 27 9.62 -3.46 9.12
N GLY A 28 9.99 -4.63 8.59
CA GLY A 28 10.47 -4.78 7.22
C GLY A 28 9.44 -4.27 6.20
N LEU A 29 8.16 -4.60 6.38
CA LEU A 29 7.08 -4.08 5.55
C LEU A 29 6.92 -2.56 5.70
N ALA A 30 6.97 -2.06 6.93
CA ALA A 30 6.86 -0.64 7.25
C ALA A 30 7.94 0.18 6.55
N VAL A 31 9.21 -0.26 6.61
CA VAL A 31 10.34 0.45 6.00
C VAL A 31 10.37 0.29 4.48
N ALA A 32 10.28 -0.95 3.97
CA ALA A 32 10.51 -1.21 2.56
C ALA A 32 9.34 -0.72 1.68
N THR A 33 8.10 -0.82 2.17
CA THR A 33 6.91 -0.51 1.36
C THR A 33 6.90 0.94 0.87
N PRO A 34 7.06 1.97 1.71
CA PRO A 34 7.03 3.36 1.27
C PRO A 34 8.17 3.71 0.31
N ILE A 35 9.37 3.17 0.53
CA ILE A 35 10.53 3.38 -0.34
C ILE A 35 10.26 2.77 -1.74
N ILE A 36 9.70 1.57 -1.78
CA ILE A 36 9.32 0.91 -3.05
C ILE A 36 8.15 1.64 -3.73
N VAL A 37 7.14 2.09 -2.98
CA VAL A 37 6.02 2.87 -3.52
C VAL A 37 6.51 4.19 -4.12
N LEU A 38 7.45 4.87 -3.46
CA LEU A 38 8.11 6.05 -4.00
C LEU A 38 8.82 5.72 -5.32
N ALA A 39 9.64 4.66 -5.33
CA ALA A 39 10.35 4.20 -6.52
C ALA A 39 9.42 3.73 -7.65
N ASN A 40 8.16 3.42 -7.35
CA ASN A 40 7.17 3.09 -8.37
C ASN A 40 6.76 4.32 -9.19
N LEU A 41 6.86 5.53 -8.66
CA LEU A 41 6.45 6.80 -9.30
C LEU A 41 5.05 6.77 -9.94
N HIS A 42 4.19 5.83 -9.56
CA HIS A 42 2.88 5.60 -10.20
C HIS A 42 2.95 5.36 -11.74
N LEU A 43 4.07 4.82 -12.26
CA LEU A 43 4.31 4.70 -13.71
C LEU A 43 3.28 3.84 -14.45
N ARG A 44 2.74 2.79 -13.82
CA ARG A 44 1.80 1.86 -14.47
C ARG A 44 0.48 2.56 -14.84
N PRO A 45 -0.23 3.22 -13.91
CA PRO A 45 -1.41 4.00 -14.26
C PRO A 45 -1.13 5.07 -15.32
N ILE A 46 0.01 5.78 -15.23
CA ILE A 46 0.42 6.78 -16.23
C ILE A 46 0.52 6.15 -17.63
N TYR A 47 1.18 4.99 -17.76
CA TYR A 47 1.26 4.28 -19.03
C TYR A 47 -0.10 3.83 -19.58
N VAL A 48 -0.98 3.31 -18.71
CA VAL A 48 -2.28 2.77 -19.12
C VAL A 48 -3.19 3.87 -19.68
N VAL A 49 -3.12 5.09 -19.15
CA VAL A 49 -3.95 6.23 -19.62
C VAL A 49 -3.27 7.09 -20.68
N ASP A 50 -2.01 6.80 -21.05
CA ASP A 50 -1.28 7.54 -22.08
C ASP A 50 -1.75 7.15 -23.49
N VAL A 51 -2.95 7.62 -23.86
CA VAL A 51 -3.58 7.37 -25.16
C VAL A 51 -2.75 7.92 -26.32
N ARG A 52 -1.93 8.96 -26.06
CA ARG A 52 -1.08 9.60 -27.07
C ARG A 52 0.29 8.93 -27.23
N SER A 53 0.59 7.87 -26.45
CA SER A 53 1.88 7.17 -26.46
C SER A 53 3.08 8.14 -26.43
N ARG A 54 3.04 9.11 -25.52
CA ARG A 54 4.11 10.13 -25.37
C ARG A 54 5.46 9.49 -25.02
N TRP A 55 5.43 8.37 -24.30
CA TRP A 55 6.60 7.54 -24.03
C TRP A 55 6.32 6.08 -24.35
N ARG A 56 7.38 5.33 -24.65
CA ARG A 56 7.25 3.91 -24.97
C ARG A 56 7.28 3.07 -23.71
N PHE A 57 6.65 1.90 -23.73
CA PHE A 57 6.72 0.95 -22.60
C PHE A 57 8.16 0.68 -22.13
N GLY A 58 9.10 0.56 -23.07
CA GLY A 58 10.52 0.37 -22.76
C GLY A 58 11.14 1.48 -21.91
N ASP A 59 10.66 2.73 -22.02
CA ASP A 59 11.13 3.85 -21.19
C ASP A 59 10.62 3.71 -19.75
N TYR A 60 9.34 3.38 -19.58
CA TYR A 60 8.75 3.12 -18.25
C TYR A 60 9.42 1.93 -17.55
N LEU A 61 9.66 0.83 -18.29
CA LEU A 61 10.32 -0.36 -17.76
C LEU A 61 11.76 -0.05 -17.36
N ARG A 62 12.54 0.63 -18.21
CA ARG A 62 13.92 1.04 -17.91
C ARG A 62 13.98 1.94 -16.68
N LEU A 63 13.11 2.96 -16.61
CA LEU A 63 13.05 3.85 -15.46
C LEU A 63 12.77 3.04 -14.19
N ARG A 64 11.82 2.10 -14.22
CA ARG A 64 11.53 1.24 -13.07
C ARG A 64 12.73 0.38 -12.66
N MET A 65 13.41 -0.24 -13.62
CA MET A 65 14.58 -1.09 -13.34
C MET A 65 15.78 -0.29 -12.81
N LEU A 66 15.88 1.01 -13.12
CA LEU A 66 16.88 1.90 -12.52
C LEU A 66 16.52 2.31 -11.09
N LEU A 67 15.23 2.47 -10.78
CA LEU A 67 14.77 2.92 -9.46
C LEU A 67 14.75 1.80 -8.41
N ILE A 68 14.53 0.54 -8.81
CA ILE A 68 14.50 -0.60 -7.87
C ILE A 68 15.83 -0.76 -7.11
N PRO A 69 17.01 -0.79 -7.76
CA PRO A 69 18.28 -0.83 -7.03
C PRO A 69 18.47 0.36 -6.10
N GLY A 70 18.05 1.56 -6.52
CA GLY A 70 18.07 2.75 -5.66
C GLY A 70 17.19 2.61 -4.42
N ALA A 71 16.01 2.00 -4.56
CA ALA A 71 15.11 1.71 -3.43
C ALA A 71 15.69 0.67 -2.46
N LEU A 72 16.34 -0.38 -2.98
CA LEU A 72 17.04 -1.37 -2.17
C LEU A 72 18.22 -0.74 -1.43
N ALA A 73 19.01 0.10 -2.11
CA ALA A 73 20.11 0.84 -1.51
C ALA A 73 19.63 1.81 -0.43
N ALA A 74 18.52 2.53 -0.66
CA ALA A 74 17.91 3.39 0.36
C ALA A 74 17.43 2.59 1.57
N THR A 75 16.84 1.42 1.36
CA THR A 75 16.42 0.52 2.47
C THR A 75 17.62 0.01 3.26
N ALA A 76 18.71 -0.35 2.58
CA ALA A 76 19.97 -0.71 3.23
C ALA A 76 20.57 0.48 4.01
N GLY A 77 20.51 1.69 3.45
CA GLY A 77 20.91 2.92 4.14
C GLY A 77 20.13 3.16 5.44
N VAL A 78 18.82 2.93 5.44
CA VAL A 78 18.01 2.98 6.67
C VAL A 78 18.50 1.95 7.69
N CYS A 79 18.77 0.71 7.26
CA CYS A 79 19.29 -0.33 8.14
C CYS A 79 20.65 0.06 8.78
N LEU A 80 21.54 0.67 7.99
CA LEU A 80 22.85 1.14 8.45
C LEU A 80 22.73 2.27 9.48
N VAL A 81 21.87 3.26 9.23
CA VAL A 81 21.65 4.39 10.14
C VAL A 81 20.98 3.95 11.43
N ARG A 82 20.07 2.98 11.36
CA ARG A 82 19.36 2.46 12.54
C ARG A 82 20.22 1.54 13.41
N GLY A 83 21.26 0.91 12.85
CA GLY A 83 22.16 0.04 13.61
C GLY A 83 21.46 -1.20 14.20
N TRP A 84 20.44 -1.73 13.52
CA TRP A 84 19.69 -2.88 14.00
C TRP A 84 20.53 -4.16 14.07
N PRO A 85 20.10 -5.17 14.86
CA PRO A 85 20.73 -6.49 14.85
C PRO A 85 20.75 -7.12 13.45
N ALA A 86 21.78 -7.91 13.16
CA ALA A 86 21.99 -8.51 11.84
C ALA A 86 20.77 -9.31 11.32
N LEU A 87 20.07 -10.01 12.21
CA LEU A 87 18.83 -10.72 11.88
C LEU A 87 17.74 -9.77 11.37
N THR A 88 17.48 -8.67 12.08
CA THR A 88 16.49 -7.65 11.69
C THR A 88 16.88 -7.00 10.37
N ILE A 89 18.15 -6.67 10.16
CA ILE A 89 18.64 -6.14 8.88
C ILE A 89 18.38 -7.14 7.75
N GLY A 90 18.73 -8.42 7.95
CA GLY A 90 18.48 -9.48 6.98
C GLY A 90 16.99 -9.60 6.62
N VAL A 91 16.10 -9.58 7.62
CA VAL A 91 14.64 -9.61 7.41
C VAL A 91 14.16 -8.39 6.62
N VAL A 92 14.57 -7.18 6.99
CA VAL A 92 14.15 -5.94 6.31
C VAL A 92 14.61 -5.94 4.85
N LEU A 93 15.85 -6.36 4.58
CA LEU A 93 16.39 -6.42 3.21
C LEU A 93 15.71 -7.50 2.35
N LEU A 94 15.41 -8.68 2.91
CA LEU A 94 14.69 -9.73 2.20
C LEU A 94 13.24 -9.32 1.93
N VAL A 95 12.56 -8.67 2.87
CA VAL A 95 11.25 -8.06 2.62
C VAL A 95 11.36 -7.02 1.51
N ALA A 96 12.37 -6.16 1.52
CA ALA A 96 12.59 -5.18 0.45
C ALA A 96 12.78 -5.85 -0.92
N LEU A 97 13.49 -6.98 -0.97
CA LEU A 97 13.66 -7.77 -2.19
C LEU A 97 12.34 -8.38 -2.69
N ILE A 98 11.50 -8.90 -1.78
CA ILE A 98 10.13 -9.36 -2.11
C ILE A 98 9.31 -8.20 -2.68
N ARG A 99 9.35 -7.02 -2.05
CA ARG A 99 8.65 -5.81 -2.53
C ARG A 99 9.19 -5.33 -3.87
N ALA A 100 10.51 -5.43 -4.11
CA ALA A 100 11.15 -5.11 -5.37
C ALA A 100 10.72 -6.05 -6.51
N SER A 101 10.64 -7.35 -6.26
CA SER A 101 10.05 -8.31 -7.22
C SER A 101 8.61 -7.93 -7.56
N GLY A 102 7.81 -7.60 -6.53
CA GLY A 102 6.46 -7.09 -6.73
C GLY A 102 6.42 -5.83 -7.61
N SER A 103 7.31 -4.87 -7.37
CA SER A 103 7.44 -3.65 -8.17
C SER A 103 7.81 -3.91 -9.63
N ALA A 104 8.74 -4.84 -9.88
CA ALA A 104 9.11 -5.24 -11.23
C ALA A 104 7.91 -5.83 -11.97
N THR A 105 7.15 -6.69 -11.32
CA THR A 105 5.99 -7.33 -11.97
C THR A 105 4.81 -6.41 -12.14
N ASP A 106 4.64 -5.44 -11.25
CA ASP A 106 3.62 -4.41 -11.41
C ASP A 106 3.76 -3.69 -12.74
N ILE A 107 4.98 -3.27 -13.13
CA ILE A 107 5.17 -2.59 -14.42
C ILE A 107 5.01 -3.56 -15.61
N LEU A 108 5.37 -4.84 -15.46
CA LEU A 108 5.17 -5.85 -16.51
C LEU A 108 3.68 -6.07 -16.83
N TYR A 109 2.78 -5.88 -15.87
CA TYR A 109 1.34 -5.95 -16.11
C TYR A 109 0.77 -4.77 -16.91
N ALA A 110 1.54 -3.69 -17.12
CA ALA A 110 0.99 -2.46 -17.68
C ALA A 110 0.49 -2.63 -19.13
N ARG A 111 1.20 -3.41 -19.97
CA ARG A 111 0.76 -3.74 -21.33
C ARG A 111 -0.54 -4.54 -21.34
N ALA A 112 -0.59 -5.62 -20.58
CA ALA A 112 -1.79 -6.46 -20.45
C ALA A 112 -2.99 -5.64 -19.94
N GLN A 113 -2.76 -4.73 -18.98
CA GLN A 113 -3.81 -3.86 -18.47
C GLN A 113 -4.30 -2.85 -19.52
N ARG A 114 -3.40 -2.24 -20.31
CA ARG A 114 -3.76 -1.30 -21.38
C ARG A 114 -4.53 -1.99 -22.51
N ALA A 115 -4.24 -3.26 -22.77
CA ALA A 115 -4.97 -4.10 -23.72
C ALA A 115 -6.25 -4.74 -23.13
N GLU A 116 -6.64 -4.36 -21.91
CA GLU A 116 -7.80 -4.92 -21.17
C GLU A 116 -7.73 -6.43 -20.91
N ALA A 117 -6.57 -7.06 -21.14
CA ALA A 117 -6.32 -8.47 -20.87
C ALA A 117 -6.00 -8.68 -19.38
N MET A 118 -7.06 -8.84 -18.56
CA MET A 118 -6.93 -8.95 -17.11
C MET A 118 -6.61 -10.37 -16.62
N ASP A 119 -6.95 -11.42 -17.38
CA ASP A 119 -6.74 -12.82 -16.98
C ASP A 119 -5.27 -13.15 -16.65
N PRO A 120 -4.28 -12.76 -17.49
CA PRO A 120 -2.86 -12.95 -17.19
C PRO A 120 -2.43 -12.34 -15.86
N ILE A 121 -2.94 -11.15 -15.56
CA ILE A 121 -2.63 -10.40 -14.34
C ILE A 121 -3.23 -11.11 -13.13
N GLY A 122 -4.48 -11.60 -13.26
CA GLY A 122 -5.17 -12.37 -12.24
C GLY A 122 -4.43 -13.66 -11.89
N ILE A 123 -4.08 -14.46 -12.90
CA ILE A 123 -3.34 -15.72 -12.73
C ILE A 123 -1.99 -15.47 -12.07
N SER A 124 -1.20 -14.51 -12.56
CA SER A 124 0.10 -14.22 -11.98
C SER A 124 -0.01 -13.78 -10.52
N ARG A 125 -0.95 -12.88 -10.19
CA ARG A 125 -1.21 -12.46 -8.81
C ARG A 125 -1.65 -13.61 -7.91
N ALA A 126 -2.44 -14.55 -8.41
CA ALA A 126 -2.85 -15.74 -7.67
C ALA A 126 -1.64 -16.63 -7.34
N VAL A 127 -0.86 -17.02 -8.36
CA VAL A 127 0.31 -17.90 -8.19
C VAL A 127 1.35 -17.26 -7.28
N ARG A 128 1.66 -15.98 -7.47
CA ARG A 128 2.57 -15.22 -6.58
C ARG A 128 2.10 -15.23 -5.13
N GLY A 129 0.80 -15.06 -4.89
CA GLY A 129 0.24 -15.12 -3.54
C GLY A 129 0.44 -16.47 -2.88
N VAL A 130 0.23 -17.56 -3.62
CA VAL A 130 0.45 -18.93 -3.14
C VAL A 130 1.94 -19.20 -2.90
N LEU A 131 2.81 -18.84 -3.85
CA LEU A 131 4.27 -19.01 -3.70
C LEU A 131 4.80 -18.24 -2.49
N TRP A 132 4.35 -17.01 -2.28
CA TRP A 132 4.76 -16.20 -1.14
C TRP A 132 4.43 -16.89 0.19
N ILE A 133 3.17 -17.30 0.39
CA ILE A 133 2.77 -17.96 1.64
C ILE A 133 3.45 -19.31 1.79
N GLY A 134 3.44 -20.13 0.73
CA GLY A 134 3.97 -21.50 0.77
C GLY A 134 5.44 -21.51 1.13
N MET A 135 6.25 -20.65 0.49
CA MET A 135 7.69 -20.59 0.77
C MET A 135 7.99 -19.94 2.13
N LEU A 136 7.18 -18.97 2.55
CA LEU A 136 7.30 -18.37 3.88
C LEU A 136 7.01 -19.42 4.98
N ALA A 137 5.93 -20.18 4.85
CA ALA A 137 5.58 -21.25 5.78
C ALA A 137 6.65 -22.35 5.81
N LEU A 138 7.11 -22.78 4.62
CA LEU A 138 8.14 -23.82 4.48
C LEU A 138 9.44 -23.41 5.16
N GLY A 139 9.96 -22.21 4.89
CA GLY A 139 11.23 -21.80 5.48
C GLY A 139 11.15 -21.53 6.99
N LEU A 140 10.00 -21.06 7.50
CA LEU A 140 9.79 -20.94 8.95
C LEU A 140 9.79 -22.31 9.62
N ALA A 141 9.18 -23.32 9.00
CA ALA A 141 9.18 -24.69 9.50
C ALA A 141 10.56 -25.37 9.48
N LEU A 142 11.47 -24.97 8.57
CA LEU A 142 12.75 -25.63 8.34
C LEU A 142 13.97 -24.94 8.97
N GLY A 143 14.00 -23.61 9.07
CA GLY A 143 15.24 -22.91 9.41
C GLY A 143 15.13 -21.45 9.85
N GLY A 144 13.91 -20.96 10.11
CA GLY A 144 13.66 -19.63 10.68
C GLY A 144 13.46 -18.51 9.65
N GLU A 145 13.47 -17.27 10.14
CA GLU A 145 12.96 -16.09 9.41
C GLU A 145 13.74 -15.78 8.11
N LEU A 146 15.07 -15.87 8.14
CA LEU A 146 15.90 -15.57 6.97
C LEU A 146 15.73 -16.61 5.86
N LEU A 147 15.63 -17.89 6.23
CA LEU A 147 15.35 -18.95 5.26
C LEU A 147 13.96 -18.76 4.64
N ALA A 148 12.94 -18.49 5.45
CA ALA A 148 11.57 -18.23 5.01
C ALA A 148 11.47 -17.11 3.98
N LEU A 149 12.03 -15.95 4.31
CA LEU A 149 12.00 -14.79 3.42
C LEU A 149 12.93 -14.95 2.22
N GLY A 150 14.05 -15.65 2.37
CA GLY A 150 14.96 -16.00 1.28
C GLY A 150 14.29 -16.90 0.24
N LEU A 151 13.62 -17.97 0.68
CA LEU A 151 12.85 -18.86 -0.19
C LEU A 151 11.70 -18.13 -0.89
N ALA A 152 10.96 -17.29 -0.16
CA ALA A 152 9.88 -16.49 -0.74
C ALA A 152 10.42 -15.49 -1.78
N ALA A 153 11.50 -14.77 -1.48
CA ALA A 153 12.13 -13.84 -2.43
C ALA A 153 12.63 -14.56 -3.68
N ALA A 154 13.32 -15.70 -3.51
CA ALA A 154 13.82 -16.50 -4.61
C ALA A 154 12.68 -17.02 -5.50
N ALA A 155 11.63 -17.61 -4.93
CA ALA A 155 10.50 -18.13 -5.69
C ALA A 155 9.78 -17.04 -6.48
N LEU A 156 9.56 -15.85 -5.87
CA LEU A 156 8.91 -14.73 -6.54
C LEU A 156 9.80 -14.13 -7.65
N LEU A 157 11.11 -14.04 -7.44
CA LEU A 157 12.05 -13.59 -8.48
C LEU A 157 12.11 -14.59 -9.63
N LEU A 158 12.25 -15.88 -9.35
CA LEU A 158 12.25 -16.93 -10.38
C LEU A 158 10.94 -16.93 -11.17
N PHE A 159 9.80 -16.80 -10.50
CA PHE A 159 8.50 -16.70 -11.18
C PHE A 159 8.41 -15.43 -12.05
N THR A 160 8.97 -14.31 -11.59
CA THR A 160 9.07 -13.07 -12.40
C THR A 160 9.81 -13.32 -13.70
N LEU A 161 10.97 -13.98 -13.62
CA LEU A 161 11.85 -14.21 -14.76
C LEU A 161 11.33 -15.30 -15.70
N ALA A 162 10.71 -16.35 -15.16
CA ALA A 162 10.24 -17.50 -15.92
C ALA A 162 8.85 -17.31 -16.55
N TYR A 163 7.96 -16.53 -15.91
CA TYR A 163 6.57 -16.38 -16.35
C TYR A 163 6.22 -14.94 -16.73
N ASP A 164 6.39 -13.98 -15.82
CA ASP A 164 5.89 -12.61 -16.04
C ASP A 164 6.66 -11.86 -17.13
N LEU A 165 7.98 -11.99 -17.16
CA LEU A 165 8.83 -11.30 -18.12
C LEU A 165 8.62 -11.81 -19.56
N PRO A 166 8.68 -13.13 -19.85
CA PRO A 166 8.41 -13.63 -21.20
C PRO A 166 7.00 -13.27 -21.67
N ARG A 167 6.01 -13.34 -20.78
CA ARG A 167 4.62 -13.00 -21.12
C ARG A 167 4.44 -11.52 -21.43
N ALA A 168 5.12 -10.63 -20.68
CA ALA A 168 5.11 -9.20 -20.97
C ALA A 168 5.85 -8.84 -22.27
N GLN A 169 6.88 -9.61 -22.64
CA GLN A 169 7.59 -9.45 -23.92
C GLN A 169 6.76 -9.94 -25.10
N ALA A 170 6.03 -11.05 -24.95
CA ALA A 170 5.12 -11.58 -25.97
C ALA A 170 3.91 -10.67 -26.21
N ALA A 171 3.51 -9.88 -25.22
CA ALA A 171 2.49 -8.86 -25.39
C ALA A 171 3.02 -7.69 -26.24
N THR A 172 2.62 -7.65 -27.51
CA THR A 172 2.93 -6.55 -28.43
C THR A 172 2.09 -5.32 -28.11
N GLY A 173 2.75 -4.18 -27.92
CA GLY A 173 2.12 -2.87 -27.81
C GLY A 173 2.21 -2.07 -29.12
N PRO A 174 1.34 -1.05 -29.31
CA PRO A 174 1.37 -0.18 -30.49
C PRO A 174 2.71 0.54 -30.70
N ASP A 175 3.50 0.71 -29.63
CA ASP A 175 4.77 1.44 -29.64
C ASP A 175 6.00 0.56 -29.96
N ASP A 176 5.81 -0.75 -30.12
CA ASP A 176 6.92 -1.73 -30.27
C ASP A 176 7.55 -1.71 -31.67
N LEU A 177 6.87 -1.15 -32.67
CA LEU A 177 7.34 -1.07 -34.06
C LEU A 177 8.29 0.10 -34.32
N ALA A 178 8.39 1.05 -33.38
CA ALA A 178 9.23 2.23 -33.58
C ALA A 178 10.68 1.97 -33.11
N PRO A 179 11.72 2.39 -33.85
CA PRO A 179 13.12 2.19 -33.47
C PRO A 179 13.46 2.97 -32.20
N SER A 180 14.14 2.34 -31.23
CA SER A 180 14.49 2.98 -29.94
C SER A 180 15.28 4.27 -30.14
N PRO A 181 14.93 5.39 -29.46
CA PRO A 181 15.64 6.64 -29.62
C PRO A 181 17.11 6.51 -29.17
N PRO A 182 18.05 7.24 -29.81
CA PRO A 182 19.47 7.24 -29.45
C PRO A 182 19.71 7.74 -28.01
N GLY A 183 20.89 7.46 -27.47
CA GLY A 183 21.20 7.56 -26.04
C GLY A 183 20.82 8.86 -25.34
N GLU A 184 21.09 10.02 -25.96
CA GLU A 184 20.77 11.33 -25.38
C GLU A 184 19.27 11.65 -25.41
N ALA A 185 18.61 11.41 -26.54
CA ALA A 185 17.16 11.59 -26.67
C ALA A 185 16.41 10.69 -25.67
N ARG A 186 16.89 9.45 -25.49
CA ARG A 186 16.38 8.52 -24.48
C ARG A 186 16.58 9.04 -23.06
N ARG A 187 17.78 9.56 -22.72
CA ARG A 187 18.04 10.14 -21.39
C ARG A 187 17.12 11.33 -21.11
N ARG A 188 16.87 12.18 -22.12
CA ARG A 188 15.93 13.31 -22.01
C ARG A 188 14.50 12.83 -21.77
N ALA A 189 14.05 11.82 -22.51
CA ALA A 189 12.73 11.21 -22.33
C ALA A 189 12.55 10.60 -20.93
N LEU A 190 13.54 9.84 -20.44
CA LEU A 190 13.52 9.25 -19.09
C LEU A 190 13.47 10.32 -18.00
N ARG A 191 14.22 11.42 -18.15
CA ARG A 191 14.19 12.55 -17.21
C ARG A 191 12.84 13.25 -17.21
N ALA A 192 12.26 13.51 -18.38
CA ALA A 192 10.94 14.12 -18.50
C ALA A 192 9.86 13.23 -17.87
N LEU A 193 9.88 11.93 -18.17
CA LEU A 193 8.96 10.96 -17.58
C LEU A 193 9.10 10.89 -16.05
N ALA A 194 10.34 10.82 -15.54
CA ALA A 194 10.60 10.81 -14.11
C ALA A 194 10.06 12.07 -13.44
N TRP A 195 10.25 13.25 -14.05
CA TRP A 195 9.78 14.53 -13.50
C TRP A 195 8.26 14.63 -13.46
N GLU A 196 7.56 14.15 -14.50
CA GLU A 196 6.10 14.13 -14.55
C GLU A 196 5.51 13.15 -13.52
N ALA A 197 6.17 12.02 -13.31
CA ALA A 197 5.73 10.96 -12.41
C ALA A 197 6.12 11.21 -10.93
N LEU A 198 7.13 12.04 -10.67
CA LEU A 198 7.69 12.31 -9.34
C LEU A 198 6.66 12.74 -8.29
N PRO A 199 5.76 13.71 -8.55
CA PRO A 199 4.82 14.19 -7.54
C PRO A 199 3.91 13.09 -7.00
N MET A 200 3.46 12.18 -7.87
CA MET A 200 2.59 11.06 -7.49
C MET A 200 3.34 9.99 -6.70
N GLY A 201 4.60 9.71 -7.08
CA GLY A 201 5.49 8.84 -6.31
C GLY A 201 5.74 9.38 -4.90
N VAL A 202 6.08 10.66 -4.79
CA VAL A 202 6.33 11.34 -3.51
C VAL A 202 5.08 11.34 -2.64
N ALA A 203 3.91 11.68 -3.20
CA ALA A 203 2.65 11.62 -2.46
C ALA A 203 2.36 10.22 -1.91
N GLY A 204 2.56 9.17 -2.72
CA GLY A 204 2.37 7.78 -2.30
C GLY A 204 3.38 7.34 -1.24
N GLY A 205 4.65 7.71 -1.39
CA GLY A 205 5.71 7.44 -0.42
C GLY A 205 5.43 8.11 0.93
N LEU A 206 5.10 9.40 0.93
CA LEU A 206 4.75 10.14 2.15
C LEU A 206 3.53 9.54 2.86
N LEU A 207 2.51 9.14 2.10
CA LEU A 207 1.34 8.45 2.67
C LEU A 207 1.74 7.11 3.29
N GLY A 208 2.61 6.35 2.63
CA GLY A 208 3.15 5.10 3.16
C GLY A 208 3.95 5.29 4.45
N ILE A 209 4.79 6.31 4.52
CA ILE A 209 5.54 6.66 5.74
C ILE A 209 4.57 7.03 6.85
N ALA A 210 3.63 7.95 6.59
CA ALA A 210 2.64 8.42 7.56
C ALA A 210 1.84 7.27 8.18
N GLY A 211 1.40 6.32 7.35
CA GLY A 211 0.64 5.15 7.82
C GLY A 211 1.46 4.19 8.69
N ASN A 212 2.78 4.23 8.62
CA ASN A 212 3.68 3.33 9.36
C ASN A 212 4.46 4.03 10.49
N VAL A 213 4.27 5.33 10.70
CA VAL A 213 4.89 6.08 11.81
C VAL A 213 4.72 5.37 13.16
N PRO A 214 3.52 4.87 13.53
CA PRO A 214 3.36 4.19 14.81
C PRO A 214 4.28 2.98 14.98
N ALA A 215 4.53 2.22 13.91
CA ALA A 215 5.42 1.06 13.97
C ALA A 215 6.88 1.46 14.24
N TYR A 216 7.36 2.55 13.65
CA TYR A 216 8.74 3.04 13.89
C TYR A 216 8.94 3.54 15.31
N VAL A 217 7.99 4.32 15.82
CA VAL A 217 8.09 4.87 17.18
C VAL A 217 7.90 3.77 18.21
N LEU A 218 7.00 2.80 17.95
CA LEU A 218 6.79 1.66 18.84
C LEU A 218 8.02 0.75 18.89
N GLU A 219 8.67 0.49 17.74
CA GLU A 219 9.95 -0.23 17.69
C GLU A 219 11.01 0.47 18.55
N ALA A 220 11.17 1.78 18.37
CA ALA A 220 12.21 2.54 19.05
C ALA A 220 11.99 2.68 20.56
N SER A 221 10.74 2.61 21.03
CA SER A 221 10.39 2.84 22.45
C SER A 221 10.10 1.56 23.24
N HIS A 222 9.54 0.53 22.60
CA HIS A 222 9.04 -0.68 23.26
C HIS A 222 9.51 -1.99 22.60
N GLY A 223 10.32 -1.91 21.53
CA GLY A 223 10.93 -3.07 20.91
C GLY A 223 10.04 -3.80 19.90
N LEU A 224 10.62 -4.83 19.27
CA LEU A 224 10.02 -5.56 18.14
C LEU A 224 8.81 -6.40 18.52
N GLU A 225 8.77 -6.96 19.73
CA GLU A 225 7.65 -7.78 20.18
C GLU A 225 6.32 -7.00 20.16
N GLN A 226 6.33 -5.76 20.67
CA GLN A 226 5.17 -4.88 20.64
C GLN A 226 4.77 -4.50 19.22
N VAL A 227 5.73 -4.36 18.30
CA VAL A 227 5.44 -4.17 16.86
C VAL A 227 4.73 -5.39 16.28
N GLY A 228 5.07 -6.61 16.74
CA GLY A 228 4.39 -7.84 16.34
C GLY A 228 2.93 -7.87 16.78
N PHE A 229 2.65 -7.60 18.06
CA PHE A 229 1.27 -7.47 18.55
C PHE A 229 0.51 -6.37 17.81
N PHE A 230 1.16 -5.24 17.55
CA PHE A 230 0.57 -4.13 16.80
C PHE A 230 0.25 -4.53 15.35
N ALA A 231 1.10 -5.32 14.68
CA ALA A 231 0.85 -5.81 13.34
C ALA A 231 -0.39 -6.73 13.26
N ALA A 232 -0.62 -7.54 14.29
CA ALA A 232 -1.83 -8.35 14.42
C ALA A 232 -3.08 -7.47 14.59
N VAL A 233 -2.99 -6.41 15.40
CA VAL A 233 -4.05 -5.42 15.56
C VAL A 233 -4.35 -4.67 14.25
N LEU A 234 -3.32 -4.30 13.48
CA LEU A 234 -3.47 -3.65 12.18
C LEU A 234 -4.05 -4.57 11.08
N SER A 235 -4.09 -5.88 11.29
CA SER A 235 -4.54 -6.84 10.28
C SER A 235 -5.96 -6.57 9.78
N ILE A 236 -6.85 -6.09 10.67
CA ILE A 236 -8.22 -5.74 10.32
C ILE A 236 -8.30 -4.54 9.35
N ILE A 237 -7.37 -3.58 9.48
CA ILE A 237 -7.29 -2.42 8.58
C ILE A 237 -6.86 -2.86 7.18
N GLN A 238 -6.00 -3.88 7.07
CA GLN A 238 -5.64 -4.44 5.76
C GLN A 238 -6.80 -5.17 5.11
N ALA A 239 -7.58 -5.95 5.88
CA ALA A 239 -8.77 -6.62 5.40
C ALA A 239 -9.80 -5.60 4.88
N SER A 240 -10.05 -4.52 5.62
CA SER A 240 -10.97 -3.46 5.20
C SER A 240 -10.48 -2.69 3.97
N GLY A 241 -9.17 -2.52 3.83
CA GLY A 241 -8.53 -1.88 2.67
C GLY A 241 -8.89 -2.54 1.33
N VAL A 242 -9.09 -3.86 1.29
CA VAL A 242 -9.47 -4.58 0.06
C VAL A 242 -10.84 -4.12 -0.45
N PHE A 243 -11.83 -4.03 0.45
CA PHE A 243 -13.18 -3.57 0.11
C PHE A 243 -13.18 -2.11 -0.29
N ASN A 244 -12.47 -1.27 0.47
CA ASN A 244 -12.38 0.17 0.20
C ASN A 244 -11.71 0.45 -1.16
N MET A 245 -10.67 -0.31 -1.53
CA MET A 245 -10.03 -0.20 -2.84
C MET A 245 -10.96 -0.62 -3.99
N ALA A 246 -11.70 -1.71 -3.84
CA ALA A 246 -12.66 -2.16 -4.85
C ALA A 246 -13.76 -1.12 -5.08
N LEU A 247 -14.31 -0.57 -3.99
CA LEU A 247 -15.32 0.47 -4.05
C LEU A 247 -14.79 1.75 -4.70
N GLY A 248 -13.59 2.19 -4.32
CA GLY A 248 -12.91 3.34 -4.91
C GLY A 248 -12.72 3.22 -6.41
N ASN A 249 -12.17 2.09 -6.86
CA ASN A 249 -11.93 1.84 -8.29
C ASN A 249 -13.23 1.85 -9.12
N ALA A 250 -14.34 1.37 -8.55
CA ALA A 250 -15.65 1.42 -9.21
C ALA A 250 -16.28 2.82 -9.21
N ALA A 251 -15.99 3.63 -8.18
CA ALA A 251 -16.57 4.95 -7.98
C ALA A 251 -15.85 6.07 -8.73
N ILE A 252 -14.51 6.05 -8.79
CA ILE A 252 -13.66 7.13 -9.31
C ILE A 252 -14.10 7.59 -10.72
N PRO A 253 -14.31 6.71 -11.72
CA PRO A 253 -14.68 7.15 -13.06
C PRO A 253 -16.04 7.87 -13.10
N ARG A 254 -17.00 7.43 -12.28
CA ARG A 254 -18.34 8.03 -12.21
C ARG A 254 -18.29 9.39 -11.50
N LEU A 255 -17.54 9.49 -10.40
CA LEU A 255 -17.33 10.76 -9.70
C LEU A 255 -16.63 11.79 -10.59
N ALA A 256 -15.63 11.36 -11.37
CA ALA A 256 -14.95 12.24 -12.33
C ALA A 256 -15.91 12.77 -13.41
N LYS A 257 -16.76 11.90 -13.98
CA LYS A 257 -17.75 12.30 -15.00
C LYS A 257 -18.76 13.34 -14.47
N LEU A 258 -19.26 13.14 -13.25
CA LEU A 258 -20.23 14.04 -12.61
C LEU A 258 -19.62 15.36 -12.12
N ALA A 259 -18.29 15.45 -12.07
CA ALA A 259 -17.57 16.64 -11.63
C ALA A 259 -16.99 17.48 -12.78
N ASN A 260 -17.39 17.19 -14.02
CA ASN A 260 -16.95 17.95 -15.20
C ASN A 260 -17.33 19.43 -15.11
N VAL A 261 -16.56 20.27 -15.80
CA VAL A 261 -16.70 21.74 -15.77
C VAL A 261 -18.04 22.22 -16.34
N ASP A 262 -18.64 21.43 -17.25
CA ASP A 262 -19.94 21.68 -17.86
C ASP A 262 -21.10 21.00 -17.11
N ALA A 263 -20.88 20.57 -15.85
CA ALA A 263 -21.90 19.92 -15.05
C ALA A 263 -23.04 20.90 -14.70
N ASP A 264 -24.26 20.55 -15.12
CA ASP A 264 -25.48 21.25 -14.71
C ASP A 264 -25.77 21.04 -13.21
N GLU A 265 -26.69 21.81 -12.63
CA GLU A 265 -27.11 21.65 -11.23
C GLU A 265 -27.49 20.19 -10.86
N GLY A 266 -28.07 19.46 -11.82
CA GLY A 266 -28.43 18.05 -11.67
C GLY A 266 -27.23 17.14 -11.42
N ASP A 267 -26.13 17.36 -12.14
CA ASP A 267 -24.91 16.57 -12.06
C ASP A 267 -24.15 16.86 -10.75
N ALA A 268 -24.09 18.12 -10.33
CA ALA A 268 -23.51 18.50 -9.05
C ALA A 268 -24.27 17.85 -7.87
N ARG A 269 -25.61 17.87 -7.88
CA ARG A 269 -26.43 17.17 -6.87
C ARG A 269 -26.22 15.66 -6.94
N GLN A 270 -26.10 15.08 -8.14
CA GLN A 270 -25.86 13.66 -8.31
C GLN A 270 -24.47 13.23 -7.80
N PHE A 271 -23.45 14.08 -7.99
CA PHE A 271 -22.11 13.88 -7.44
C PHE A 271 -22.15 13.74 -5.91
N TRP A 272 -22.75 14.70 -5.21
CA TRP A 272 -22.84 14.68 -3.75
C TRP A 272 -23.70 13.53 -3.23
N ARG A 273 -24.80 13.19 -3.91
CA ARG A 273 -25.62 12.01 -3.58
C ARG A 273 -24.83 10.71 -3.76
N LEU A 274 -24.06 10.59 -4.83
CA LEU A 274 -23.21 9.42 -5.05
C LEU A 274 -22.12 9.33 -3.97
N LEU A 275 -21.43 10.42 -3.69
CA LEU A 275 -20.42 10.47 -2.63
C LEU A 275 -21.01 10.09 -1.27
N ALA A 276 -22.17 10.63 -0.89
CA ALA A 276 -22.85 10.26 0.35
C ALA A 276 -23.23 8.78 0.41
N LYS A 277 -23.72 8.19 -0.70
CA LYS A 277 -23.99 6.75 -0.79
C LYS A 277 -22.73 5.91 -0.62
N LEU A 278 -21.62 6.33 -1.23
CA LEU A 278 -20.33 5.64 -1.10
C LEU A 278 -19.79 5.72 0.33
N LEU A 279 -19.86 6.89 0.98
CA LEU A 279 -19.48 7.06 2.39
C LEU A 279 -20.38 6.21 3.31
N GLY A 280 -21.69 6.17 3.05
CA GLY A 280 -22.62 5.30 3.77
C GLY A 280 -22.28 3.82 3.60
N LEU A 281 -21.92 3.38 2.39
CA LEU A 281 -21.51 2.00 2.14
C LEU A 281 -20.19 1.66 2.84
N VAL A 282 -19.21 2.56 2.83
CA VAL A 282 -17.96 2.40 3.60
C VAL A 282 -18.28 2.27 5.09
N LEU A 283 -19.13 3.13 5.64
CA LEU A 283 -19.52 3.10 7.04
C LEU A 283 -20.19 1.77 7.41
N VAL A 284 -21.15 1.30 6.60
CA VAL A 284 -21.84 0.02 6.84
C VAL A 284 -20.87 -1.15 6.75
N LEU A 285 -20.08 -1.27 5.68
CA LEU A 285 -19.17 -2.41 5.49
C LEU A 285 -18.08 -2.48 6.56
N ASN A 286 -17.47 -1.34 6.89
CA ASN A 286 -16.44 -1.32 7.94
C ASN A 286 -17.07 -1.46 9.33
N GLY A 287 -18.26 -0.89 9.56
CA GLY A 287 -19.00 -1.04 10.82
C GLY A 287 -19.44 -2.48 11.10
N LEU A 288 -19.85 -3.23 10.07
CA LEU A 288 -20.06 -4.68 10.18
C LEU A 288 -18.77 -5.40 10.55
N GLY A 289 -17.62 -4.94 10.04
CA GLY A 289 -16.30 -5.42 10.46
C GLY A 289 -16.02 -5.17 11.94
N VAL A 290 -16.34 -3.98 12.47
CA VAL A 290 -16.24 -3.67 13.91
C VAL A 290 -17.11 -4.61 14.73
N LEU A 291 -18.37 -4.81 14.32
CA LEU A 291 -19.28 -5.74 14.99
C LEU A 291 -18.74 -7.18 14.97
N ALA A 292 -18.21 -7.63 13.84
CA ALA A 292 -17.58 -8.94 13.73
C ALA A 292 -16.39 -9.06 14.70
N VAL A 293 -15.51 -8.06 14.76
CA VAL A 293 -14.39 -8.06 15.72
C VAL A 293 -14.88 -8.06 17.17
N ALA A 294 -15.94 -7.33 17.50
CA ALA A 294 -16.49 -7.33 18.85
C ALA A 294 -17.09 -8.69 19.25
N LEU A 295 -17.71 -9.41 18.30
CA LEU A 295 -18.39 -10.68 18.56
C LEU A 295 -17.44 -11.89 18.52
N ILE A 296 -16.50 -11.92 17.57
CA ILE A 296 -15.64 -13.08 17.30
C ILE A 296 -14.14 -12.75 17.35
N GLY A 297 -13.76 -11.59 17.87
CA GLY A 297 -12.36 -11.14 17.93
C GLY A 297 -11.47 -12.01 18.79
N ASP A 298 -11.97 -12.54 19.91
CA ASP A 298 -11.23 -13.52 20.75
C ASP A 298 -10.86 -14.76 19.93
N LEU A 299 -11.87 -15.35 19.28
CA LEU A 299 -11.70 -16.53 18.44
C LEU A 299 -10.74 -16.23 17.28
N TYR A 300 -10.89 -15.05 16.65
CA TYR A 300 -10.01 -14.61 15.58
C TYR A 300 -8.56 -14.53 16.05
N LEU A 301 -8.26 -13.86 17.15
CA LEU A 301 -6.88 -13.73 17.66
C LEU A 301 -6.29 -15.07 18.04
N ARG A 302 -7.07 -15.94 18.71
CA ARG A 302 -6.64 -17.27 19.12
C ARG A 302 -6.34 -18.19 17.93
N VAL A 303 -7.23 -18.19 16.93
CA VAL A 303 -7.12 -19.08 15.76
C VAL A 303 -6.13 -18.55 14.74
N ALA A 304 -6.16 -17.26 14.41
CA ALA A 304 -5.31 -16.66 13.38
C ALA A 304 -3.88 -16.35 13.88
N TYR A 305 -3.71 -16.02 15.16
CA TYR A 305 -2.43 -15.69 15.78
C TYR A 305 -2.11 -16.71 16.90
N THR A 306 -2.04 -16.32 18.16
CA THR A 306 -1.86 -17.24 19.30
C THR A 306 -2.65 -16.74 20.51
N ALA A 307 -2.66 -17.52 21.60
CA ALA A 307 -3.33 -17.11 22.84
C ALA A 307 -2.78 -15.79 23.40
N ASP A 308 -1.48 -15.50 23.19
CA ASP A 308 -0.83 -14.27 23.68
C ASP A 308 -1.44 -13.00 23.05
N TYR A 309 -1.97 -13.10 21.84
CA TYR A 309 -2.57 -11.97 21.14
C TYR A 309 -3.96 -11.60 21.66
N VAL A 310 -4.64 -12.53 22.35
CA VAL A 310 -6.00 -12.31 22.88
C VAL A 310 -6.04 -11.16 23.88
N ALA A 311 -4.95 -10.94 24.63
CA ALA A 311 -4.81 -9.82 25.55
C ALA A 311 -4.98 -8.45 24.87
N TYR A 312 -4.78 -8.38 23.55
CA TYR A 312 -4.89 -7.16 22.75
C TYR A 312 -6.23 -7.02 22.02
N LEU A 313 -7.25 -7.80 22.39
CA LEU A 313 -8.61 -7.66 21.86
C LEU A 313 -9.19 -6.24 21.98
N PRO A 314 -9.06 -5.52 23.13
CA PRO A 314 -9.55 -4.15 23.22
C PRO A 314 -8.91 -3.23 22.17
N GLN A 315 -7.62 -3.39 21.92
CA GLN A 315 -6.87 -2.64 20.92
C GLN A 315 -7.27 -3.03 19.49
N LEU A 316 -7.57 -4.31 19.24
CA LEU A 316 -8.15 -4.77 17.98
C LEU A 316 -9.52 -4.12 17.71
N VAL A 317 -10.39 -4.06 18.71
CA VAL A 317 -11.70 -3.38 18.60
C VAL A 317 -11.50 -1.89 18.30
N LEU A 318 -10.63 -1.19 19.03
CA LEU A 318 -10.32 0.22 18.76
C LEU A 318 -9.74 0.44 17.36
N ALA A 319 -8.82 -0.42 16.91
CA ALA A 319 -8.24 -0.35 15.57
C ALA A 319 -9.28 -0.62 14.47
N SER A 320 -10.28 -1.49 14.73
CA SER A 320 -11.40 -1.69 13.81
C SER A 320 -12.26 -0.42 13.68
N GLY A 321 -12.47 0.32 14.76
CA GLY A 321 -13.09 1.65 14.72
C GLY A 321 -12.27 2.65 13.90
N ALA A 322 -10.94 2.64 14.07
CA ALA A 322 -10.05 3.48 13.27
C ALA A 322 -10.11 3.12 11.78
N ALA A 323 -10.31 1.83 11.44
CA ALA A 323 -10.48 1.36 10.08
C ALA A 323 -11.70 2.00 9.39
N VAL A 324 -12.81 2.20 10.11
CA VAL A 324 -14.01 2.90 9.60
C VAL A 324 -13.64 4.33 9.19
N VAL A 325 -13.03 5.08 10.10
CA VAL A 325 -12.68 6.49 9.88
C VAL A 325 -11.63 6.63 8.76
N LEU A 326 -10.62 5.74 8.74
CA LEU A 326 -9.64 5.66 7.66
C LEU A 326 -10.28 5.35 6.31
N GLY A 327 -11.27 4.44 6.28
CA GLY A 327 -12.03 4.12 5.08
C GLY A 327 -12.73 5.35 4.52
N LEU A 328 -13.42 6.11 5.39
CA LEU A 328 -14.09 7.36 5.01
C LEU A 328 -13.11 8.41 4.49
N ALA A 329 -12.00 8.63 5.22
CA ALA A 329 -10.94 9.54 4.80
C ALA A 329 -10.33 9.14 3.45
N ASN A 330 -10.14 7.85 3.20
CA ASN A 330 -9.61 7.34 1.93
C ASN A 330 -10.60 7.55 0.77
N MET A 331 -11.91 7.36 0.97
CA MET A 331 -12.92 7.65 -0.06
C MET A 331 -12.95 9.13 -0.44
N LEU A 332 -12.86 10.03 0.56
CA LEU A 332 -12.75 11.47 0.32
C LEU A 332 -11.43 11.84 -0.37
N SER A 333 -10.32 11.17 -0.04
CA SER A 333 -9.04 11.34 -0.73
C SER A 333 -9.12 10.90 -2.19
N GLN A 334 -9.74 9.75 -2.47
CA GLN A 334 -9.97 9.25 -3.83
C GLN A 334 -10.90 10.18 -4.64
N THR A 335 -11.81 10.88 -3.97
CA THR A 335 -12.64 11.91 -4.62
C THR A 335 -11.79 13.08 -5.11
N LEU A 336 -10.82 13.56 -4.34
CA LEU A 336 -9.87 14.59 -4.81
C LEU A 336 -9.02 14.10 -5.98
N THR A 337 -8.67 12.81 -6.01
CA THR A 337 -8.01 12.17 -7.15
C THR A 337 -8.92 12.20 -8.38
N ALA A 338 -10.21 11.87 -8.25
CA ALA A 338 -11.19 11.97 -9.33
C ALA A 338 -11.35 13.41 -9.86
N LEU A 339 -11.20 14.41 -8.98
CA LEU A 339 -11.20 15.83 -9.33
C LEU A 339 -9.86 16.35 -9.90
N GLY A 340 -8.85 15.50 -10.04
CA GLY A 340 -7.52 15.89 -10.54
C GLY A 340 -6.72 16.82 -9.60
N ARG A 341 -7.07 16.89 -8.30
CA ARG A 341 -6.48 17.84 -7.34
C ARG A 341 -5.23 17.28 -6.63
N PHE A 342 -4.28 16.79 -7.43
CA PHE A 342 -3.08 16.10 -6.92
C PHE A 342 -2.19 16.97 -6.01
N ARG A 343 -2.05 18.27 -6.31
CA ARG A 343 -1.26 19.20 -5.47
C ARG A 343 -1.86 19.36 -4.08
N MET A 344 -3.19 19.46 -4.00
CA MET A 344 -3.89 19.56 -2.71
C MET A 344 -3.70 18.26 -1.90
N GLN A 345 -3.85 17.10 -2.55
CA GLN A 345 -3.63 15.80 -1.92
C GLN A 345 -2.20 15.65 -1.36
N LEU A 346 -1.18 16.14 -2.07
CA LEU A 346 0.20 16.15 -1.59
C LEU A 346 0.34 16.99 -0.30
N VAL A 347 -0.19 18.21 -0.28
CA VAL A 347 -0.14 19.09 0.89
C VAL A 347 -0.87 18.45 2.09
N LEU A 348 -2.08 17.93 1.88
CA LEU A 348 -2.86 17.29 2.94
C LEU A 348 -2.15 16.07 3.53
N ASN A 349 -1.49 15.26 2.71
CA ASN A 349 -0.71 14.11 3.19
C ASN A 349 0.54 14.54 3.95
N ALA A 350 1.22 15.62 3.53
CA ALA A 350 2.37 16.15 4.27
C ALA A 350 1.97 16.69 5.65
N VAL A 351 0.85 17.42 5.73
CA VAL A 351 0.28 17.90 6.99
C VAL A 351 -0.13 16.72 7.89
N ALA A 352 -0.77 15.69 7.32
CA ALA A 352 -1.13 14.49 8.05
C ALA A 352 0.09 13.71 8.58
N LEU A 353 1.21 13.69 7.84
CA LEU A 353 2.46 13.09 8.30
C LEU A 353 3.04 13.85 9.51
N GLY A 354 3.07 15.19 9.45
CA GLY A 354 3.52 16.01 10.57
C GLY A 354 2.70 15.78 11.83
N PHE A 355 1.37 15.72 11.67
CA PHE A 355 0.45 15.40 12.77
C PHE A 355 0.67 13.98 13.31
N ALA A 356 0.84 12.99 12.44
CA ALA A 356 1.11 11.60 12.82
C ALA A 356 2.39 11.48 13.65
N LEU A 357 3.47 12.15 13.23
CA LEU A 357 4.73 12.18 13.97
C LEU A 357 4.56 12.82 15.35
N ALA A 358 3.89 13.96 15.44
CA ALA A 358 3.67 14.66 16.70
C ALA A 358 2.89 13.81 17.70
N ILE A 359 1.78 13.20 17.28
CA ILE A 359 0.98 12.36 18.17
C ILE A 359 1.70 11.05 18.52
N ALA A 360 2.39 10.42 17.55
CA ALA A 360 3.14 9.20 17.78
C ALA A 360 4.23 9.39 18.83
N LEU A 361 5.05 10.45 18.70
CA LEU A 361 6.13 10.77 19.63
C LEU A 361 5.61 11.17 21.02
N TRP A 362 4.35 11.61 21.12
CA TRP A 362 3.74 11.97 22.40
C TRP A 362 3.08 10.77 23.10
N ARG A 363 2.22 10.01 22.41
CA ARG A 363 1.39 8.96 23.01
C ARG A 363 2.09 7.61 23.11
N ILE A 364 2.93 7.24 22.15
CA ILE A 364 3.51 5.90 22.08
C ILE A 364 4.54 5.65 23.20
N PRO A 365 5.48 6.58 23.52
CA PRO A 365 6.45 6.33 24.57
C PRO A 365 5.86 6.07 25.96
N THR A 366 4.66 6.60 26.24
CA THR A 366 3.97 6.42 27.54
C THR A 366 2.88 5.36 27.50
N GLY A 367 2.21 5.18 26.36
CA GLY A 367 1.07 4.27 26.20
C GLY A 367 1.35 2.96 25.47
N GLY A 368 2.59 2.73 25.01
CA GLY A 368 2.98 1.54 24.26
C GLY A 368 2.07 1.24 23.07
N LEU A 369 1.60 0.01 22.98
CA LEU A 369 0.71 -0.44 21.90
C LEU A 369 -0.64 0.28 21.91
N THR A 370 -1.22 0.54 23.08
CA THR A 370 -2.47 1.31 23.19
C THR A 370 -2.27 2.73 22.63
N GLY A 371 -1.16 3.38 22.98
CA GLY A 371 -0.76 4.67 22.43
C GLY A 371 -0.59 4.65 20.91
N ALA A 372 -0.10 3.54 20.34
CA ALA A 372 0.00 3.37 18.89
C ALA A 372 -1.37 3.29 18.22
N VAL A 373 -2.35 2.60 18.82
CA VAL A 373 -3.73 2.52 18.30
C VAL A 373 -4.46 3.85 18.43
N GLU A 374 -4.29 4.56 19.54
CA GLU A 374 -4.80 5.92 19.72
C GLU A 374 -4.23 6.89 18.68
N THR A 375 -2.92 6.76 18.38
CA THR A 375 -2.27 7.55 17.32
C THR A 375 -2.93 7.28 15.97
N LEU A 376 -3.23 6.02 15.63
CA LEU A 376 -3.96 5.69 14.40
C LEU A 376 -5.33 6.36 14.37
N MET A 377 -6.09 6.30 15.47
CA MET A 377 -7.42 6.90 15.55
C MET A 377 -7.36 8.42 15.38
N ALA A 378 -6.43 9.08 16.07
CA ALA A 378 -6.23 10.52 15.96
C ALA A 378 -5.85 10.92 14.53
N VAL A 379 -4.92 10.20 13.90
CA VAL A 379 -4.53 10.44 12.50
C VAL A 379 -5.69 10.19 11.55
N ALA A 380 -6.50 9.16 11.79
CA ALA A 380 -7.68 8.87 10.98
C ALA A 380 -8.70 10.00 11.04
N ALA A 381 -9.04 10.47 12.25
CA ALA A 381 -9.97 11.57 12.48
C ALA A 381 -9.47 12.88 11.86
N PHE A 382 -8.20 13.19 12.05
CA PHE A 382 -7.57 14.38 11.48
C PHE A 382 -7.59 14.34 9.94
N ARG A 383 -7.21 13.20 9.34
CA ARG A 383 -7.29 13.01 7.88
C ARG A 383 -8.72 13.13 7.37
N PHE A 384 -9.70 12.54 8.06
CA PHE A 384 -11.11 12.65 7.69
C PHE A 384 -11.56 14.11 7.65
N ALA A 385 -11.27 14.89 8.70
CA ALA A 385 -11.62 16.31 8.76
C ALA A 385 -10.96 17.13 7.64
N LEU A 386 -9.65 16.92 7.42
CA LEU A 386 -8.90 17.58 6.33
C LEU A 386 -9.51 17.30 4.95
N TYR A 387 -9.76 16.02 4.65
CA TYR A 387 -10.29 15.62 3.36
C TYR A 387 -11.75 16.04 3.18
N LEU A 388 -12.55 16.05 4.24
CA LEU A 388 -13.93 16.55 4.19
C LEU A 388 -13.95 18.05 3.85
N GLY A 389 -13.14 18.85 4.54
CA GLY A 389 -13.01 20.29 4.27
C GLY A 389 -12.51 20.57 2.85
N ALA A 390 -11.52 19.81 2.38
CA ALA A 390 -11.00 19.95 1.02
C ALA A 390 -12.04 19.61 -0.06
N ASN A 391 -12.83 18.55 0.13
CA ASN A 391 -13.90 18.21 -0.80
C ASN A 391 -15.02 19.27 -0.79
N ALA A 392 -15.40 19.80 0.37
CA ALA A 392 -16.38 20.88 0.46
C ALA A 392 -15.90 22.16 -0.24
N ALA A 393 -14.60 22.47 -0.17
CA ALA A 393 -14.03 23.66 -0.78
C ALA A 393 -13.96 23.58 -2.32
N VAL A 394 -13.63 22.40 -2.87
CA VAL A 394 -13.27 22.22 -4.28
C VAL A 394 -14.29 21.41 -5.08
N GLY A 395 -15.25 20.78 -4.42
CA GLY A 395 -16.30 19.99 -5.07
C GLY A 395 -17.22 20.85 -5.97
N PRO A 396 -17.93 20.20 -6.91
CA PRO A 396 -18.84 20.88 -7.81
C PRO A 396 -19.94 21.61 -7.02
N ARG A 397 -20.20 22.86 -7.42
CA ARG A 397 -21.25 23.71 -6.84
C ARG A 397 -22.42 23.76 -7.82
N ALA A 398 -23.64 23.66 -7.30
CA ALA A 398 -24.81 24.10 -8.06
C ALA A 398 -24.67 25.61 -8.27
N ARG A 399 -24.69 26.06 -9.53
CA ARG A 399 -24.65 27.48 -9.88
C ARG A 399 -26.01 28.11 -9.69
#